data_AF-A0A965CKQ8-F1
#
_entry.id   AF-A0A965CKQ8-F1
#
_cell.length_a   1.000
_cell.length_b   1.000
_cell.length_c   1.000
_cell.angle_alpha   90.00
_cell.angle_beta   90.00
_cell.angle_gamma   90.00
#
_symmetry.space_group_name_H-M   'P 1'
#
loop_
_entity.id
_entity.type
_entity.pdbx_description
1 polymer ?
#
loop_
_entity_poly.entity_id
_entity_poly.type
_entity_poly.pdbx_seq_one_letter_code
_entity_poly.pdbx_strand_id
1 'polypeptide(L)'
;GPLTLVLPLREGAPISDLALAGHSSIALRVPSHPVARALIEASRRPIAAPSANRSGHVSPTLAEHVLEDLDGRIDAVVIGEASDVGVESTILSLIDERAVLLRPGGVTRADLASVLRYEPSLVEPSSDEEALIAPGLLKSHYAPNASLRLDVHSIQEGEAALLFGTFRPQGLEKARQSFNLSPRGDLKEAAATLFSALRQLDHAGASVIAVAPIPDFGLGEALRDRLQRAAAPRE
;
A
#
# COMPACT_ATOMS: atom_id res chain seq x y z
N GLY A 1 -4.59 -13.97 -5.48
CA GLY A 1 -3.28 -13.37 -5.20
C GLY A 1 -3.44 -11.91 -4.83
N PRO A 2 -2.42 -11.05 -5.05
CA PRO A 2 -2.45 -9.62 -4.73
C PRO A 2 -3.13 -8.79 -5.84
N LEU A 3 -4.25 -9.27 -6.40
CA LEU A 3 -5.08 -8.58 -7.39
C LEU A 3 -6.51 -8.45 -6.85
N THR A 4 -7.08 -7.26 -6.99
CA THR A 4 -8.47 -6.92 -6.65
C THR A 4 -9.16 -6.44 -7.91
N LEU A 5 -10.35 -6.96 -8.17
CA LEU A 5 -11.18 -6.57 -9.31
C LEU A 5 -12.36 -5.75 -8.82
N VAL A 6 -12.57 -4.58 -9.40
CA VAL A 6 -13.80 -3.80 -9.21
C VAL A 6 -14.79 -4.17 -10.31
N LEU A 7 -15.96 -4.64 -9.90
CA LEU A 7 -16.99 -5.22 -10.77
C LEU A 7 -18.35 -4.59 -10.45
N PRO A 8 -19.29 -4.54 -11.42
CA PRO A 8 -20.67 -4.21 -11.13
C PRO A 8 -21.26 -5.13 -10.06
N LEU A 9 -22.01 -4.58 -9.12
CA LEU A 9 -22.71 -5.38 -8.13
C LEU A 9 -23.89 -6.09 -8.79
N ARG A 10 -23.99 -7.41 -8.58
CA ARG A 10 -25.15 -8.19 -9.02
C ARG A 10 -26.40 -7.76 -8.25
N GLU A 11 -27.51 -7.54 -8.95
CA GLU A 11 -28.80 -7.24 -8.32
C GLU A 11 -29.18 -8.33 -7.29
N GLY A 12 -29.63 -7.90 -6.11
CA GLY A 12 -29.97 -8.79 -5.00
C GLY A 12 -28.78 -9.54 -4.39
N ALA A 13 -27.54 -9.12 -4.64
CA ALA A 13 -26.38 -9.68 -3.96
C ALA A 13 -26.50 -9.49 -2.44
N PRO A 14 -26.27 -10.54 -1.61
CA PRO A 14 -26.40 -10.45 -0.16
C PRO A 14 -25.15 -9.80 0.46
N ILE A 15 -24.82 -8.59 0.03
CA ILE A 15 -23.71 -7.78 0.50
C ILE A 15 -24.27 -6.59 1.27
N SER A 16 -23.69 -6.29 2.44
CA SER A 16 -24.08 -5.15 3.25
C SER A 16 -23.72 -3.83 2.55
N ASP A 17 -24.62 -2.84 2.58
CA ASP A 17 -24.37 -1.49 2.04
C ASP A 17 -23.16 -0.83 2.71
N LEU A 18 -22.88 -1.14 3.98
CA LEU A 18 -21.70 -0.65 4.69
C LEU A 18 -20.39 -1.16 4.07
N ALA A 19 -20.40 -2.36 3.49
CA ALA A 19 -19.23 -2.91 2.79
C ALA A 19 -19.08 -2.32 1.37
N LEU A 20 -20.14 -1.72 0.83
CA LEU A 20 -20.17 -1.10 -0.50
C LEU A 20 -19.86 0.40 -0.45
N ALA A 21 -19.90 1.01 0.74
CA ALA A 21 -19.75 2.47 0.91
C ALA A 21 -20.69 3.29 0.00
N GLY A 22 -21.87 2.76 -0.31
CA GLY A 22 -22.85 3.41 -1.20
C GLY A 22 -22.59 3.27 -2.71
N HIS A 23 -21.57 2.51 -3.13
CA HIS A 23 -21.30 2.28 -4.55
C HIS A 23 -22.17 1.16 -5.16
N SER A 24 -22.44 1.28 -6.46
CA SER A 24 -23.09 0.24 -7.28
C SER A 24 -22.12 -0.84 -7.77
N SER A 25 -20.88 -0.80 -7.32
CA SER A 25 -19.80 -1.73 -7.66
C SER A 25 -19.19 -2.35 -6.40
N ILE A 26 -18.46 -3.45 -6.58
CA ILE A 26 -17.80 -4.18 -5.50
C ILE A 26 -16.36 -4.51 -5.87
N ALA A 27 -15.45 -4.33 -4.90
CA ALA A 27 -14.06 -4.73 -5.01
C ALA A 27 -13.86 -6.14 -4.42
N LEU A 28 -13.48 -7.10 -5.25
CA LEU A 28 -13.31 -8.51 -4.86
C LEU A 28 -11.86 -8.97 -5.01
N ARG A 29 -11.38 -9.71 -4.02
CA ARG A 29 -10.05 -10.34 -4.01
C ARG A 29 -10.15 -11.75 -3.43
N VAL A 30 -9.41 -12.67 -4.05
CA VAL A 30 -9.13 -13.98 -3.47
C VAL A 30 -7.69 -13.97 -2.94
N PRO A 31 -7.45 -13.88 -1.61
CA PRO A 31 -6.10 -13.85 -1.08
C PRO A 31 -5.37 -15.16 -1.39
N SER A 32 -4.05 -15.08 -1.60
CA SER A 32 -3.19 -16.26 -1.78
C SER A 32 -2.68 -16.83 -0.47
N HIS A 33 -2.82 -16.11 0.64
CA HIS A 33 -2.28 -16.51 1.93
C HIS A 33 -3.11 -17.64 2.56
N PRO A 34 -2.50 -18.76 3.00
CA PRO A 34 -3.22 -19.93 3.50
C PRO A 34 -4.06 -19.61 4.75
N VAL A 35 -3.53 -18.81 5.68
CA VAL A 35 -4.27 -18.41 6.89
C VAL A 35 -5.52 -17.57 6.54
N ALA A 36 -5.41 -16.67 5.57
CA ALA A 36 -6.55 -15.85 5.15
C ALA A 36 -7.64 -16.72 4.47
N ARG A 37 -7.23 -17.71 3.68
CA ARG A 37 -8.15 -18.69 3.08
C ARG A 37 -8.83 -19.55 4.11
N ALA A 38 -8.07 -20.10 5.07
CA ALA A 38 -8.61 -20.88 6.17
C ALA A 38 -9.63 -20.09 7.01
N LEU A 39 -9.37 -18.80 7.24
CA LEU A 39 -10.31 -17.91 7.94
C LEU A 39 -11.62 -17.71 7.16
N ILE A 40 -11.53 -17.47 5.84
CA ILE A 40 -12.71 -17.32 4.97
C ILE A 40 -13.52 -18.63 4.91
N GLU A 41 -12.83 -19.78 4.81
CA GLU A 41 -13.47 -21.10 4.80
C GLU A 41 -14.16 -21.40 6.13
N ALA A 42 -13.49 -21.12 7.26
CA ALA A 42 -14.04 -21.32 8.60
C ALA A 42 -15.24 -20.41 8.89
N SER A 43 -15.20 -19.17 8.40
CA SER A 43 -16.31 -18.21 8.59
C SER A 43 -17.53 -18.55 7.74
N ARG A 44 -17.35 -19.31 6.65
CA ARG A 44 -18.37 -19.62 5.63
C ARG A 44 -19.04 -18.36 5.06
N ARG A 45 -18.31 -17.25 5.03
CA ARG A 45 -18.81 -15.93 4.60
C ARG A 45 -17.70 -15.16 3.87
N PRO A 46 -18.06 -14.26 2.93
CA PRO A 46 -17.11 -13.26 2.47
C PRO A 46 -16.70 -12.35 3.63
N ILE A 47 -15.45 -11.90 3.63
CA ILE A 47 -14.89 -11.02 4.66
C ILE A 47 -14.54 -9.69 4.01
N ALA A 48 -15.21 -8.61 4.44
CA ALA A 48 -14.79 -7.26 4.13
C ALA A 48 -13.59 -6.90 5.02
N ALA A 49 -12.45 -6.57 4.41
CA ALA A 49 -11.21 -6.32 5.14
C ALA A 49 -10.38 -5.21 4.46
N PRO A 50 -10.41 -3.97 4.98
CA PRO A 50 -9.40 -2.97 4.65
C PRO A 50 -8.06 -3.34 5.32
N SER A 51 -7.05 -2.48 5.18
CA SER A 51 -5.79 -2.64 5.92
C SER A 51 -6.02 -2.48 7.43
N ALA A 52 -5.34 -3.29 8.23
CA ALA A 52 -5.56 -3.38 9.69
C ALA A 52 -4.79 -2.32 10.50
N ASN A 53 -4.88 -1.07 10.06
CA ASN A 53 -4.28 0.09 10.72
C ASN A 53 -5.35 1.14 11.06
N ARG A 54 -4.99 2.09 11.92
CA ARG A 54 -5.81 3.30 12.08
C ARG A 54 -5.85 4.07 10.76
N SER A 55 -6.99 4.66 10.42
CA SER A 55 -7.13 5.43 9.18
C SER A 55 -6.03 6.49 9.06
N GLY A 56 -5.41 6.58 7.87
CA GLY A 56 -4.29 7.48 7.58
C GLY A 56 -2.90 6.98 8.00
N HIS A 57 -2.80 6.05 8.96
CA HIS A 57 -1.51 5.47 9.37
C HIS A 57 -0.89 4.60 8.27
N VAL A 58 0.40 4.30 8.42
CA VAL A 58 1.13 3.35 7.57
C VAL A 58 0.48 1.96 7.63
N SER A 59 0.30 1.28 6.50
CA SER A 59 -0.30 -0.07 6.50
C SER A 59 0.54 -1.08 7.31
N PRO A 60 -0.08 -2.09 7.94
CA PRO A 60 0.64 -3.08 8.73
C PRO A 60 1.11 -4.24 7.85
N THR A 61 2.38 -4.61 8.00
CA THR A 61 2.99 -5.81 7.38
C THR A 61 3.36 -6.90 8.40
N LEU A 62 3.24 -6.62 9.69
CA LEU A 62 3.56 -7.48 10.83
C LEU A 62 2.42 -7.41 11.85
N ALA A 63 2.27 -8.44 12.69
CA ALA A 63 1.25 -8.46 13.75
C ALA A 63 1.48 -7.36 14.79
N GLU A 64 2.74 -7.03 15.09
CA GLU A 64 3.10 -5.92 16.00
C GLU A 64 2.57 -4.57 15.49
N HIS A 65 2.63 -4.31 14.18
CA HIS A 65 2.07 -3.09 13.58
C HIS A 65 0.54 -3.00 13.78
N VAL A 66 -0.16 -4.14 13.75
CA VAL A 66 -1.60 -4.19 14.01
C VAL A 66 -1.88 -3.90 15.49
N LEU A 67 -1.10 -4.48 16.40
CA LEU A 67 -1.26 -4.27 17.84
C LEU A 67 -0.95 -2.82 18.23
N GLU A 68 0.09 -2.20 17.67
CA GLU A 68 0.41 -0.79 17.87
C GLU A 68 -0.79 0.13 17.57
N ASP A 69 -1.55 -0.17 16.52
CA ASP A 69 -2.65 0.67 16.07
C ASP A 69 -4.00 0.31 16.72
N LEU A 70 -4.25 -0.98 16.97
CA LEU A 70 -5.58 -1.52 17.24
C LEU A 70 -5.70 -2.31 18.55
N ASP A 71 -4.65 -2.46 19.35
CA ASP A 71 -4.75 -3.18 20.63
C ASP A 71 -5.81 -2.55 21.55
N GLY A 72 -6.62 -3.40 22.19
CA GLY A 72 -7.79 -2.99 22.98
C GLY A 72 -8.97 -2.41 22.18
N ARG A 73 -8.92 -2.38 20.84
CA ARG A 73 -9.99 -1.84 19.95
C ARG A 73 -10.66 -2.88 19.07
N ILE A 74 -10.07 -4.08 18.97
CA ILE A 74 -10.56 -5.19 18.15
C ILE A 74 -10.63 -6.46 18.99
N ASP A 75 -11.51 -7.38 18.61
CA ASP A 75 -11.73 -8.61 19.37
C ASP A 75 -10.55 -9.59 19.33
N ALA A 76 -9.80 -9.60 18.22
CA ALA A 76 -8.70 -10.54 18.03
C ALA A 76 -7.71 -10.09 16.94
N VAL A 77 -6.48 -10.58 17.05
CA VAL A 77 -5.45 -10.53 15.99
C VAL A 77 -4.98 -11.95 15.70
N VAL A 78 -4.95 -12.31 14.41
CA VAL A 78 -4.34 -13.56 13.96
C VAL A 78 -2.86 -13.31 13.71
N ILE A 79 -2.00 -13.91 14.53
CA ILE A 79 -0.54 -13.76 14.41
C ILE A 79 -0.04 -14.72 13.33
N GLY A 80 0.54 -14.17 12.27
CA GLY A 80 1.21 -14.91 11.21
C GLY A 80 2.61 -14.34 10.94
N GLU A 81 3.25 -14.85 9.90
CA GLU A 81 4.52 -14.30 9.42
C GLU A 81 4.32 -12.91 8.78
N ALA A 82 5.44 -12.26 8.46
CA ALA A 82 5.43 -11.01 7.73
C ALA A 82 4.73 -11.16 6.37
N SER A 83 4.07 -10.10 5.92
CA SER A 83 3.42 -10.09 4.60
C SER A 83 4.46 -10.18 3.47
N ASP A 84 4.40 -11.25 2.66
CA ASP A 84 5.37 -11.51 1.57
C ASP A 84 5.56 -10.36 0.56
N VAL A 85 4.46 -9.67 0.20
CA VAL A 85 4.47 -8.62 -0.83
C VAL A 85 4.77 -7.24 -0.24
N GLY A 86 4.43 -7.02 1.03
CA GLY A 86 4.61 -5.76 1.79
C GLY A 86 3.87 -4.52 1.28
N VAL A 87 3.31 -4.53 0.06
CA VAL A 87 2.36 -3.52 -0.44
C VAL A 87 1.00 -4.15 -0.72
N GLU A 88 -0.05 -3.33 -0.77
CA GLU A 88 -1.41 -3.78 -1.00
C GLU A 88 -1.61 -4.38 -2.41
N SER A 89 -2.77 -5.00 -2.61
CA SER A 89 -3.18 -5.51 -3.90
C SER A 89 -3.30 -4.41 -4.96
N THR A 90 -2.95 -4.79 -6.18
CA THR A 90 -3.29 -4.04 -7.39
C THR A 90 -4.81 -4.03 -7.54
N ILE A 91 -5.39 -2.88 -7.85
CA ILE A 91 -6.83 -2.73 -8.06
C ILE A 91 -7.10 -2.41 -9.53
N LEU A 92 -7.83 -3.29 -10.21
CA LEU A 92 -8.23 -3.16 -11.61
C LEU A 92 -9.75 -3.02 -11.70
N SER A 93 -10.23 -1.93 -12.30
CA SER A 93 -11.64 -1.78 -12.65
C SER A 93 -11.96 -2.52 -13.92
N LEU A 94 -13.07 -3.26 -13.90
CA LEU A 94 -13.68 -3.97 -15.03
C LEU A 94 -15.14 -3.55 -15.20
N ILE A 95 -15.49 -2.34 -14.75
CA ILE A 95 -16.85 -1.78 -14.91
C ILE A 95 -17.11 -1.42 -16.37
N ASP A 96 -16.15 -0.73 -17.00
CA ASP A 96 -16.23 -0.32 -18.39
C ASP A 96 -15.65 -1.37 -19.35
N GLU A 97 -15.81 -1.17 -20.66
CA GLU A 97 -15.30 -2.10 -21.69
C GLU A 97 -13.78 -2.30 -21.63
N ARG A 98 -13.04 -1.27 -21.22
CA ARG A 98 -11.59 -1.33 -21.05
C ARG A 98 -11.23 -1.38 -19.57
N ALA A 99 -10.32 -2.28 -19.24
CA ALA A 99 -9.81 -2.40 -17.89
C ALA A 99 -8.97 -1.17 -17.53
N VAL A 100 -9.22 -0.63 -16.35
CA VAL A 100 -8.54 0.58 -15.84
C VAL A 100 -7.83 0.25 -14.54
N LEU A 101 -6.52 0.51 -14.49
CA LEU A 101 -5.73 0.35 -13.28
C LEU A 101 -6.05 1.49 -12.33
N LEU A 102 -6.73 1.19 -11.24
CA LEU A 102 -7.10 2.16 -10.22
C LEU A 102 -5.97 2.37 -9.21
N ARG A 103 -5.27 1.30 -8.85
CA ARG A 103 -4.18 1.37 -7.87
C ARG A 103 -3.08 0.36 -8.20
N PRO A 104 -1.82 0.79 -8.36
CA PRO A 104 -0.69 -0.12 -8.49
C PRO A 104 -0.43 -0.87 -7.16
N GLY A 105 0.01 -2.11 -7.26
CA GLY A 105 0.25 -2.98 -6.11
C GLY A 105 1.07 -4.21 -6.48
N GLY A 106 0.85 -5.32 -5.78
CA GLY A 106 1.66 -6.54 -5.93
C GLY A 106 1.62 -7.26 -7.29
N VAL A 107 0.67 -6.92 -8.17
CA VAL A 107 0.66 -7.34 -9.59
C VAL A 107 1.03 -6.15 -10.46
N THR A 108 2.08 -6.27 -11.28
CA THR A 108 2.59 -5.14 -12.04
C THR A 108 1.69 -4.79 -13.23
N ARG A 109 1.77 -3.55 -13.72
CA ARG A 109 1.06 -3.13 -14.94
C ARG A 109 1.47 -3.95 -16.16
N ALA A 110 2.75 -4.34 -16.24
CA ALA A 110 3.27 -5.24 -17.26
C ALA A 110 2.65 -6.65 -17.19
N ASP A 111 2.48 -7.22 -15.98
CA ASP A 111 1.81 -8.51 -15.78
C ASP A 111 0.36 -8.45 -16.26
N LEU A 112 -0.35 -7.37 -15.90
CA LEU A 112 -1.73 -7.13 -16.38
C LEU A 112 -1.77 -7.03 -17.91
N ALA A 113 -0.87 -6.24 -18.50
CA ALA A 113 -0.83 -6.02 -19.94
C ALA A 113 -0.55 -7.33 -20.71
N SER A 114 0.26 -8.23 -20.14
CA SER A 114 0.54 -9.53 -20.76
C SER A 114 -0.72 -10.38 -20.94
N VAL A 115 -1.68 -10.29 -20.00
CA VAL A 115 -2.95 -11.01 -20.02
C VAL A 115 -4.00 -10.28 -20.85
N LEU A 116 -4.13 -8.96 -20.64
CA LEU A 116 -5.10 -8.11 -21.34
C LEU A 116 -4.78 -7.93 -22.82
N ARG A 117 -3.51 -8.12 -23.22
CA ARG A 117 -2.97 -7.84 -24.57
C ARG A 117 -2.98 -6.35 -24.95
N TYR A 118 -3.13 -5.47 -23.96
CA TYR A 118 -2.95 -4.03 -24.05
C TYR A 118 -2.55 -3.49 -22.68
N GLU A 119 -1.93 -2.31 -22.64
CA GLU A 119 -1.58 -1.66 -21.39
C GLU A 119 -2.81 -0.94 -20.80
N PRO A 120 -3.28 -1.32 -19.59
CA PRO A 120 -4.40 -0.63 -18.96
C PRO A 120 -3.99 0.79 -18.56
N SER A 121 -4.87 1.76 -18.74
CA SER A 121 -4.64 3.13 -18.27
C SER A 121 -4.58 3.17 -16.75
N LEU A 122 -3.66 3.97 -16.21
CA LEU A 122 -3.58 4.26 -14.78
C LEU A 122 -4.37 5.54 -14.48
N VAL A 123 -5.27 5.48 -13.51
CA VAL A 123 -6.02 6.66 -13.04
C VAL A 123 -5.12 7.50 -12.14
N GLU A 124 -5.13 8.81 -12.35
CA GLU A 124 -4.44 9.74 -11.45
C GLU A 124 -5.18 9.86 -10.10
N PRO A 125 -4.48 9.97 -8.97
CA PRO A 125 -5.10 10.13 -7.66
C PRO A 125 -6.00 11.39 -7.58
N SER A 126 -7.25 11.23 -7.15
CA SER A 126 -8.19 12.34 -6.93
C SER A 126 -8.28 12.75 -5.45
N SER A 127 -8.57 14.03 -5.18
CA SER A 127 -8.92 14.53 -3.84
C SER A 127 -10.36 14.20 -3.45
N ASP A 128 -11.21 13.87 -4.43
CA ASP A 128 -12.65 13.79 -4.21
C ASP A 128 -13.02 12.41 -3.69
N GLU A 129 -13.22 12.31 -2.36
CA GLU A 129 -13.62 11.08 -1.66
C GLU A 129 -14.87 10.43 -2.28
N GLU A 130 -15.84 11.24 -2.69
CA GLU A 130 -17.11 10.78 -3.28
C GLU A 130 -16.93 10.10 -4.65
N ALA A 131 -15.82 10.35 -5.35
CA ALA A 131 -15.52 9.73 -6.64
C ALA A 131 -14.72 8.41 -6.52
N LEU A 132 -14.35 8.00 -5.30
CA LEU A 132 -13.45 6.87 -5.09
C LEU A 132 -14.18 5.52 -5.10
N ILE A 133 -14.17 4.84 -6.24
CA ILE A 133 -14.72 3.48 -6.37
C ILE A 133 -13.84 2.37 -5.75
N ALA A 134 -12.74 2.74 -5.08
CA ALA A 134 -11.82 1.78 -4.45
C ALA A 134 -11.00 2.38 -3.29
N PRO A 135 -10.61 1.57 -2.29
CA PRO A 135 -9.81 2.04 -1.16
C PRO A 135 -8.37 2.42 -1.54
N GLY A 136 -7.82 3.40 -0.83
CA GLY A 136 -6.44 3.88 -1.03
C GLY A 136 -6.25 4.75 -2.26
N LEU A 137 -7.33 5.33 -2.80
CA LEU A 137 -7.30 6.33 -3.88
C LEU A 137 -7.17 7.77 -3.37
N LEU A 138 -7.29 7.99 -2.05
CA LEU A 138 -7.07 9.26 -1.37
C LEU A 138 -5.69 9.87 -1.61
N LYS A 139 -5.62 11.20 -1.78
CA LYS A 139 -4.36 11.92 -1.95
C LYS A 139 -3.41 11.76 -0.76
N SER A 140 -3.91 11.74 0.48
CA SER A 140 -3.11 11.48 1.68
C SER A 140 -3.49 10.14 2.30
N HIS A 141 -2.54 9.22 2.35
CA HIS A 141 -2.72 7.89 2.93
C HIS A 141 -1.34 7.27 3.20
N TYR A 142 -1.25 6.28 4.11
CA TYR A 142 -0.01 5.59 4.47
C TYR A 142 1.05 6.48 5.14
N ALA A 143 0.65 7.57 5.78
CA ALA A 143 1.59 8.59 6.23
C ALA A 143 2.18 8.26 7.62
N PRO A 144 3.52 8.11 7.76
CA PRO A 144 4.18 8.12 9.07
C PRO A 144 4.06 9.52 9.69
N ASN A 145 4.20 9.69 11.01
CA ASN A 145 4.12 11.01 11.66
C ASN A 145 5.08 12.03 11.03
N ALA A 146 6.28 11.60 10.66
CA ALA A 146 7.27 12.34 9.90
C ALA A 146 6.79 12.72 8.50
N SER A 147 7.13 13.94 8.05
CA SER A 147 6.93 14.34 6.65
C SER A 147 7.93 13.65 5.71
N LEU A 148 7.58 13.47 4.44
CA LEU A 148 8.47 12.83 3.46
C LEU A 148 9.02 13.85 2.47
N ARG A 149 10.31 13.72 2.14
CA ARG A 149 10.96 14.37 1.00
C ARG A 149 11.38 13.31 0.00
N LEU A 150 10.82 13.34 -1.21
CA LEU A 150 11.03 12.30 -2.21
C LEU A 150 12.17 12.63 -3.17
N ASP A 151 12.75 11.59 -3.77
CA ASP A 151 13.78 11.65 -4.82
C ASP A 151 14.99 12.54 -4.43
N VAL A 152 15.42 12.49 -3.17
CA VAL A 152 16.48 13.37 -2.68
C VAL A 152 17.89 12.83 -2.98
N HIS A 153 18.79 13.75 -3.33
CA HIS A 153 20.21 13.46 -3.53
C HIS A 153 21.09 13.87 -2.35
N SER A 154 20.50 14.49 -1.31
CA SER A 154 21.19 14.86 -0.08
C SER A 154 20.28 14.76 1.15
N ILE A 155 20.89 14.43 2.29
CA ILE A 155 20.25 14.36 3.60
C ILE A 155 20.58 15.62 4.41
N GLN A 156 19.57 16.20 5.04
CA GLN A 156 19.72 17.33 5.96
C GLN A 156 19.93 16.85 7.40
N GLU A 157 20.47 17.73 8.23
CA GLU A 157 20.74 17.43 9.64
C GLU A 157 19.45 17.02 10.37
N GLY A 158 19.48 15.87 11.04
CA GLY A 158 18.34 15.40 11.83
C GLY A 158 17.24 14.66 11.05
N GLU A 159 17.37 14.52 9.73
CA GLU A 159 16.45 13.70 8.93
C GLU A 159 16.69 12.20 9.16
N ALA A 160 15.67 11.38 8.95
CA ALA A 160 15.82 9.95 8.71
C ALA A 160 15.99 9.68 7.22
N ALA A 161 16.70 8.62 6.84
CA ALA A 161 16.98 8.30 5.43
C ALA A 161 16.36 6.95 5.02
N LEU A 162 15.54 6.96 3.97
CA LEU A 162 15.05 5.76 3.32
C LEU A 162 15.81 5.56 2.00
N LEU A 163 16.61 4.50 1.92
CA LEU A 163 17.55 4.24 0.84
C LEU A 163 17.06 3.10 -0.05
N PHE A 164 17.57 3.06 -1.28
CA PHE A 164 17.34 1.96 -2.22
C PHE A 164 18.63 1.63 -2.99
N GLY A 165 18.94 0.34 -3.11
CA GLY A 165 20.09 -0.15 -3.85
C GLY A 165 21.43 0.35 -3.31
N THR A 166 22.36 0.61 -4.23
CA THR A 166 23.70 1.11 -3.95
C THR A 166 23.79 2.63 -3.91
N PHE A 167 22.69 3.35 -4.23
CA PHE A 167 22.68 4.81 -4.19
C PHE A 167 22.87 5.31 -2.75
N ARG A 168 23.75 6.30 -2.59
CA ARG A 168 24.04 6.94 -1.30
C ARG A 168 23.93 8.45 -1.48
N PRO A 169 22.90 9.10 -0.90
CA PRO A 169 22.78 10.55 -0.91
C PRO A 169 23.95 11.21 -0.19
N GLN A 170 24.30 12.44 -0.58
CA GLN A 170 25.29 13.23 0.13
C GLN A 170 24.79 13.56 1.54
N GLY A 171 25.66 13.52 2.55
CA GLY A 171 25.28 13.87 3.92
C GLY A 171 24.59 12.74 4.69
N LEU A 172 24.64 11.50 4.20
CA LEU A 172 24.02 10.34 4.87
C LEU A 172 24.51 10.16 6.31
N GLU A 173 25.74 10.56 6.62
CA GLU A 173 26.30 10.57 7.97
C GLU A 173 25.56 11.48 8.96
N LYS A 174 24.75 12.43 8.46
CA LYS A 174 23.91 13.35 9.25
C LYS A 174 22.54 12.77 9.56
N ALA A 175 22.19 11.64 8.94
CA ALA A 175 20.91 10.99 9.17
C ALA A 175 20.84 10.46 10.61
N ARG A 176 19.73 10.73 11.31
CA ARG A 176 19.50 10.14 12.65
C ARG A 176 19.45 8.63 12.58
N GLN A 177 18.84 8.12 11.53
CA GLN A 177 18.72 6.72 11.22
C GLN A 177 18.57 6.55 9.70
N SER A 178 19.06 5.42 9.19
CA SER A 178 18.85 5.05 7.79
C SER A 178 18.33 3.63 7.69
N PHE A 179 17.43 3.39 6.74
CA PHE A 179 17.00 2.04 6.35
C PHE A 179 17.16 1.88 4.84
N ASN A 180 17.73 0.77 4.39
CA ASN A 180 17.80 0.46 2.96
C ASN A 180 16.76 -0.60 2.61
N LEU A 181 15.78 -0.21 1.79
CA LEU A 181 14.68 -1.07 1.36
C LEU A 181 15.15 -2.33 0.62
N SER A 182 16.27 -2.24 -0.08
CA SER A 182 16.84 -3.34 -0.84
C SER A 182 18.27 -2.99 -1.25
N PRO A 183 19.30 -3.41 -0.51
CA PRO A 183 20.69 -3.12 -0.84
C PRO A 183 21.12 -3.60 -2.24
N ARG A 184 20.43 -4.63 -2.76
CA ARG A 184 20.66 -5.21 -4.09
C ARG A 184 19.87 -4.52 -5.20
N GLY A 185 18.97 -3.61 -4.87
CA GLY A 185 18.10 -2.94 -5.85
C GLY A 185 16.96 -3.82 -6.37
N ASP A 186 16.58 -4.86 -5.62
CA ASP A 186 15.40 -5.69 -5.92
C ASP A 186 14.12 -4.98 -5.45
N LEU A 187 13.23 -4.68 -6.40
CA LEU A 187 11.96 -4.00 -6.12
C LEU A 187 10.96 -4.86 -5.34
N LYS A 188 11.05 -6.20 -5.39
CA LYS A 188 10.22 -7.10 -4.58
C LYS A 188 10.62 -7.00 -3.11
N GLU A 189 11.92 -7.02 -2.83
CA GLU A 189 12.48 -6.82 -1.49
C GLU A 189 12.09 -5.44 -0.94
N ALA A 190 12.18 -4.40 -1.78
CA ALA A 190 11.77 -3.05 -1.39
C ALA A 190 10.26 -2.95 -1.10
N ALA A 191 9.40 -3.59 -1.90
CA ALA A 191 7.97 -3.65 -1.65
C ALA A 191 7.65 -4.38 -0.34
N ALA A 192 8.30 -5.52 -0.09
CA ALA A 192 8.14 -6.33 1.11
C ALA A 192 8.46 -5.56 2.41
N THR A 193 9.41 -4.61 2.34
CA THR A 193 9.95 -3.92 3.52
C THR A 193 9.48 -2.48 3.69
N LEU A 194 8.85 -1.86 2.67
CA LEU A 194 8.51 -0.44 2.66
C LEU A 194 7.80 0.04 3.94
N PHE A 195 6.68 -0.58 4.29
CA PHE A 195 5.88 -0.12 5.42
C PHE A 195 6.55 -0.36 6.77
N SER A 196 7.25 -1.48 6.94
CA SER A 196 8.06 -1.74 8.14
C SER A 196 9.16 -0.69 8.28
N ALA A 197 9.82 -0.33 7.18
CA ALA A 197 10.88 0.68 7.16
C ALA A 197 10.32 2.07 7.51
N LEU A 198 9.18 2.46 6.94
CA LEU A 198 8.53 3.73 7.26
C LEU A 198 8.16 3.81 8.75
N ARG A 199 7.57 2.74 9.31
CA ARG A 199 7.28 2.68 10.75
C ARG A 199 8.55 2.77 11.58
N GLN A 200 9.59 2.01 11.23
CA GLN A 200 10.86 2.04 11.98
C GLN A 200 11.51 3.43 11.98
N LEU A 201 11.53 4.10 10.82
CA LEU A 201 12.09 5.45 10.71
C LEU A 201 11.23 6.49 11.43
N ASP A 202 9.91 6.30 11.48
CA ASP A 202 9.00 7.17 12.23
C ASP A 202 9.25 7.07 13.75
N HIS A 203 9.47 5.86 14.25
CA HIS A 203 9.83 5.61 15.65
C HIS A 203 11.20 6.19 16.05
N ALA A 204 12.06 6.51 15.07
CA ALA A 204 13.34 7.19 15.31
C ALA A 204 13.18 8.65 15.78
N GLY A 205 11.94 9.19 15.71
CA GLY A 205 11.61 10.54 16.13
C GLY A 205 12.14 11.63 15.21
N ALA A 206 12.49 11.31 13.97
CA ALA A 206 12.82 12.31 12.95
C ALA A 206 11.54 13.02 12.47
N SER A 207 11.58 14.34 12.31
CA SER A 207 10.44 15.09 11.75
C SER A 207 10.27 14.92 10.24
N VAL A 208 11.31 14.43 9.57
CA VAL A 208 11.39 14.27 8.12
C VAL A 208 12.08 12.96 7.77
N ILE A 209 11.49 12.21 6.83
CA ILE A 209 12.11 11.05 6.16
C ILE A 209 12.49 11.47 4.74
N ALA A 210 13.79 11.52 4.49
CA ALA A 210 14.39 11.75 3.19
C ALA A 210 14.49 10.43 2.40
N VAL A 211 13.76 10.35 1.29
CA VAL A 211 13.66 9.15 0.45
C VAL A 211 14.53 9.30 -0.78
N ALA A 212 15.52 8.41 -0.90
CA ALA A 212 16.36 8.31 -2.09
C ALA A 212 15.54 7.94 -3.34
N PRO A 213 16.02 8.26 -4.55
CA PRO A 213 15.35 7.88 -5.78
C PRO A 213 15.12 6.37 -5.88
N ILE A 214 13.89 5.98 -6.20
CA ILE A 214 13.49 4.60 -6.47
C ILE A 214 12.99 4.51 -7.91
N PRO A 215 13.41 3.48 -8.68
CA PRO A 215 12.86 3.23 -10.01
C PRO A 215 11.34 3.15 -10.01
N ASP A 216 10.69 3.66 -11.05
CA ASP A 216 9.25 3.86 -11.14
C ASP A 216 8.56 2.89 -12.11
N PHE A 217 9.20 1.75 -12.41
CA PHE A 217 8.65 0.70 -13.27
C PHE A 217 8.36 -0.59 -12.48
N GLY A 218 7.41 -1.39 -12.96
CA GLY A 218 7.07 -2.67 -12.32
C GLY A 218 6.49 -2.45 -10.92
N LEU A 219 7.10 -3.05 -9.88
CA LEU A 219 6.70 -2.78 -8.49
C LEU A 219 7.12 -1.37 -8.01
N GLY A 220 8.04 -0.71 -8.74
CA GLY A 220 8.41 0.68 -8.53
C GLY A 220 7.24 1.65 -8.63
N GLU A 221 6.28 1.37 -9.53
CA GLU A 221 5.04 2.15 -9.63
C GLU A 221 4.23 2.09 -8.32
N ALA A 222 4.14 0.92 -7.70
CA ALA A 222 3.46 0.74 -6.43
C ALA A 222 4.18 1.45 -5.28
N LEU A 223 5.52 1.31 -5.20
CA LEU A 223 6.35 2.01 -4.21
C LEU A 223 6.19 3.53 -4.32
N ARG A 224 6.31 4.07 -5.52
CA ARG A 224 6.17 5.50 -5.79
C ARG A 224 4.79 6.02 -5.43
N ASP A 225 3.72 5.31 -5.79
CA ASP A 225 2.35 5.67 -5.39
C ASP A 225 2.20 5.77 -3.87
N ARG A 226 2.72 4.79 -3.10
CA ARG A 226 2.66 4.84 -1.63
C ARG A 226 3.45 5.99 -1.04
N LEU A 227 4.67 6.22 -1.53
CA LEU A 227 5.53 7.30 -1.07
C LEU A 227 4.96 8.68 -1.39
N GLN A 228 4.37 8.86 -2.57
CA GLN A 228 3.71 10.10 -2.95
C GLN A 228 2.50 10.41 -2.06
N ARG A 229 1.65 9.40 -1.79
CA ARG A 229 0.51 9.55 -0.87
C ARG A 229 0.95 9.82 0.57
N ALA A 230 2.03 9.18 1.01
CA ALA A 230 2.60 9.42 2.34
C ALA A 230 3.25 10.81 2.47
N ALA A 231 3.71 11.40 1.35
CA ALA A 231 4.28 12.74 1.28
C ALA A 231 3.25 13.86 1.07
N ALA A 232 2.00 13.53 0.73
CA ALA A 232 0.96 14.52 0.49
C ALA A 232 0.59 15.29 1.77
N PRO A 233 0.22 16.58 1.67
CA PRO A 233 -0.23 17.36 2.83
C PRO A 233 -1.36 16.66 3.59
N ARG A 234 -1.37 16.82 4.91
CA ARG A 234 -2.48 16.44 5.77
C ARG A 234 -3.44 17.61 5.86
N GLU A 235 -4.72 17.35 5.64
CA GLU A 235 -5.80 18.27 6.05
C GLU A 235 -6.07 18.15 7.55
#